data_AF-A0A2H1G6T4-F1
#
_entry.id   AF-A0A2H1G6T4-F1
#
_cell.length_a   1.000
_cell.length_b   1.000
_cell.length_c   1.000
_cell.angle_alpha   90.00
_cell.angle_beta   90.00
_cell.angle_gamma   90.00
#
_symmetry.space_group_name_H-M   'P 1'
#
loop_
_entity.id
_entity.type
_entity.pdbx_description
1 polymer ?
#
loop_
_entity_poly.entity_id
_entity_poly.type
_entity_poly.pdbx_seq_one_letter_code
_entity_poly.pdbx_strand_id
1 'polypeptide(L)'
;MDVPDEDEDDLEDIIRGEEPEKIQDRDKSEEEQDAPCWKWTTSPCAASPVKSFAQIHGYDYKFYHAQHMKGYYDTWIRPHLLASLLRDNDYDFVMTMDADVTITHKDVPLEWLFNRWNITERTSIALPWDVETQIWETDYIRGKDSRGLTVLNAGVVIVQNLPHTLEMLQAWGDCPTETRYEGCAHWKTEWSHEQRAFSEYIRYDFNPDGDNIVPIACDDAMSWPGATEERPGPFNSVVLSDCNGNFLRHHTWHKERPRGEFQDAVMQLMIRLLQDKVKENMDTILTEERKERKGGGGIA
;
A
#
# COMPACT_ATOMS: atom_id res chain seq x y z
N MET A 1 -27.81 17.26 20.65
CA MET A 1 -26.60 18.03 20.29
C MET A 1 -26.10 17.32 19.06
N ASP A 2 -26.65 17.80 17.97
CA ASP A 2 -26.73 17.14 16.67
C ASP A 2 -25.41 17.35 15.93
N VAL A 3 -24.82 16.25 15.49
CA VAL A 3 -23.75 16.22 14.49
C VAL A 3 -24.46 15.98 13.16
N PRO A 4 -24.26 16.78 12.11
CA PRO A 4 -24.94 16.56 10.84
C PRO A 4 -24.42 15.28 10.20
N ASP A 5 -25.35 14.38 9.84
CA ASP A 5 -25.14 13.30 8.89
C ASP A 5 -25.03 13.92 7.49
N GLU A 6 -23.80 14.14 7.01
CA GLU A 6 -23.51 14.38 5.60
C GLU A 6 -22.75 13.15 5.11
N ASP A 7 -23.46 12.13 4.64
CA ASP A 7 -22.92 11.01 3.83
C ASP A 7 -24.03 10.06 3.29
N GLU A 8 -25.33 10.28 3.58
CA GLU A 8 -26.42 9.44 3.04
C GLU A 8 -26.92 9.86 1.64
N ASP A 9 -26.66 11.09 1.18
CA ASP A 9 -27.27 11.61 -0.06
C ASP A 9 -26.54 11.21 -1.37
N ASP A 10 -25.29 10.72 -1.31
CA ASP A 10 -24.52 10.34 -2.51
C ASP A 10 -24.77 8.88 -2.99
N LEU A 11 -25.57 8.10 -2.26
CA LEU A 11 -25.85 6.69 -2.56
C LEU A 11 -27.22 6.44 -3.22
N GLU A 12 -28.17 7.39 -3.16
CA GLU A 12 -29.45 7.25 -3.85
C GLU A 12 -29.44 7.75 -5.31
N ASP A 13 -28.52 8.66 -5.66
CA ASP A 13 -28.43 9.23 -7.01
C ASP A 13 -27.78 8.29 -8.05
N ILE A 14 -27.12 7.22 -7.61
CA ILE A 14 -26.59 6.17 -8.50
C ILE A 14 -27.71 5.24 -9.02
N ILE A 15 -28.90 5.25 -8.38
CA ILE A 15 -30.03 4.37 -8.73
C ILE A 15 -31.07 5.05 -9.65
N ARG A 16 -31.02 6.38 -9.80
CA ARG A 16 -31.92 7.12 -10.69
C ARG A 16 -31.11 7.96 -11.65
N GLY A 17 -30.97 7.52 -12.90
CA GLY A 17 -30.20 8.20 -13.94
C GLY A 17 -30.72 9.59 -14.32
N GLU A 18 -30.54 10.58 -13.45
CA GLU A 18 -30.74 12.01 -13.70
C GLU A 18 -29.37 12.71 -13.67
N GLU A 19 -29.06 13.49 -14.71
CA GLU A 19 -27.81 14.28 -14.78
C GLU A 19 -27.87 15.44 -13.78
N PRO A 20 -26.88 15.59 -12.86
CA PRO A 20 -26.83 16.75 -12.00
C PRO A 20 -26.38 18.00 -12.77
N GLU A 21 -27.13 19.10 -12.59
CA GLU A 21 -26.87 20.40 -13.18
C GLU A 21 -25.48 20.94 -12.80
N LYS A 22 -24.84 21.61 -13.77
CA LYS A 22 -23.53 22.25 -13.66
C LYS A 22 -23.45 23.26 -12.51
N ILE A 23 -22.87 22.85 -11.39
CA ILE A 23 -22.32 23.77 -10.40
C ILE A 23 -20.96 24.25 -10.95
N GLN A 24 -20.82 25.57 -11.10
CA GLN A 24 -19.63 26.22 -11.63
C GLN A 24 -18.39 25.87 -10.79
N ASP A 25 -17.37 25.30 -11.43
CA ASP A 25 -16.02 25.10 -10.91
C ASP A 25 -15.46 26.39 -10.32
N ARG A 26 -15.51 26.49 -8.99
CA ARG A 26 -14.54 27.28 -8.23
C ARG A 26 -13.40 26.34 -7.86
N ASP A 27 -12.17 26.81 -8.03
CA ASP A 27 -10.90 26.12 -7.77
C ASP A 27 -10.91 25.24 -6.51
N LYS A 28 -11.33 23.98 -6.63
CA LYS A 28 -11.18 22.95 -5.58
C LYS A 28 -9.70 22.63 -5.30
N SER A 29 -8.81 22.97 -6.22
CA SER A 29 -7.40 22.62 -6.17
C SER A 29 -6.57 23.41 -5.14
N GLU A 30 -6.99 24.63 -4.77
CA GLU A 30 -6.32 25.43 -3.74
C GLU A 30 -6.77 25.04 -2.32
N GLU A 31 -8.02 24.61 -2.15
CA GLU A 31 -8.59 24.27 -0.83
C GLU A 31 -8.08 22.92 -0.28
N GLU A 32 -7.72 21.98 -1.16
CA GLU A 32 -7.11 20.70 -0.77
C GLU A 32 -5.62 20.81 -0.38
N GLN A 33 -4.88 21.77 -0.95
CA GLN A 33 -3.45 21.96 -0.62
C GLN A 33 -3.23 22.52 0.78
N ASP A 34 -4.14 23.36 1.26
CA ASP A 34 -4.15 23.92 2.62
C ASP A 34 -5.00 23.12 3.61
N ALA A 35 -5.49 21.93 3.20
CA ALA A 35 -6.30 21.08 4.07
C ALA A 35 -5.50 20.67 5.32
N PRO A 36 -5.97 21.01 6.52
CA PRO A 36 -5.23 20.73 7.75
C PRO A 36 -5.08 19.22 7.94
N CYS A 37 -3.90 18.78 8.38
CA CYS A 37 -3.50 17.36 8.48
C CYS A 37 -4.45 16.45 9.29
N TRP A 38 -5.46 16.97 9.98
CA TRP A 38 -6.48 16.16 10.63
C TRP A 38 -7.53 15.60 9.64
N LYS A 39 -7.69 16.19 8.44
CA LYS A 39 -8.40 15.59 7.29
C LYS A 39 -7.45 14.66 6.52
N TRP A 40 -7.11 13.54 7.14
CA TRP A 40 -5.98 12.69 6.73
C TRP A 40 -6.07 12.16 5.30
N THR A 41 -7.24 11.69 4.85
CA THR A 41 -7.43 11.01 3.55
C THR A 41 -7.34 11.92 2.33
N THR A 42 -7.63 13.22 2.48
CA THR A 42 -7.61 14.20 1.40
C THR A 42 -6.49 15.23 1.53
N SER A 43 -5.69 15.14 2.60
CA SER A 43 -4.56 16.04 2.85
C SER A 43 -3.24 15.41 2.38
N PRO A 44 -2.25 16.22 1.95
CA PRO A 44 -0.86 15.77 1.74
C PRO A 44 -0.25 15.05 2.95
N CYS A 45 -0.86 15.14 4.13
CA CYS A 45 -0.39 14.47 5.33
C CYS A 45 -0.62 12.94 5.31
N ALA A 46 -1.51 12.40 4.46
CA ALA A 46 -1.55 10.95 4.17
C ALA A 46 -0.22 10.39 3.68
N ALA A 47 0.61 11.23 3.06
CA ALA A 47 1.93 10.87 2.55
C ALA A 47 3.03 10.83 3.62
N SER A 48 2.75 11.30 4.84
CA SER A 48 3.70 11.32 5.96
C SER A 48 4.34 9.97 6.29
N PRO A 49 3.63 8.82 6.25
CA PRO A 49 4.21 7.52 6.55
C PRO A 49 5.31 7.13 5.57
N VAL A 50 5.09 7.30 4.27
CA VAL A 50 6.05 6.94 3.24
C VAL A 50 7.21 7.94 3.20
N LYS A 51 6.90 9.24 3.33
CA LYS A 51 7.92 10.29 3.37
C LYS A 51 8.91 10.11 4.52
N SER A 52 8.43 9.77 5.73
CA SER A 52 9.34 9.58 6.87
C SER A 52 10.24 8.36 6.70
N PHE A 53 9.72 7.29 6.09
CA PHE A 53 10.51 6.10 5.78
C PHE A 53 11.62 6.40 4.77
N ALA A 54 11.28 7.11 3.70
CA ALA A 54 12.27 7.57 2.71
C ALA A 54 13.38 8.41 3.36
N GLN A 55 13.02 9.33 4.28
CA GLN A 55 14.00 10.14 5.00
C GLN A 55 14.91 9.33 5.94
N ILE A 56 14.39 8.31 6.61
CA ILE A 56 15.18 7.44 7.52
C ILE A 56 16.28 6.72 6.75
N HIS A 57 15.98 6.24 5.53
CA HIS A 57 16.89 5.42 4.75
C HIS A 57 17.61 6.17 3.61
N GLY A 58 17.30 7.45 3.41
CA GLY A 58 17.92 8.27 2.38
C GLY A 58 17.38 8.03 0.96
N TYR A 59 16.15 7.52 0.83
CA TYR A 59 15.49 7.37 -0.47
C TYR A 59 14.89 8.70 -0.96
N ASP A 60 14.81 8.86 -2.27
CA ASP A 60 14.00 9.90 -2.87
C ASP A 60 12.51 9.64 -2.65
N TYR A 61 11.77 10.71 -2.38
CA TYR A 61 10.31 10.65 -2.19
C TYR A 61 9.60 11.59 -3.16
N LYS A 62 8.58 11.07 -3.83
CA LYS A 62 7.68 11.86 -4.68
C LYS A 62 6.24 11.52 -4.35
N PHE A 63 5.43 12.56 -4.16
CA PHE A 63 3.98 12.43 -4.04
C PHE A 63 3.35 12.79 -5.38
N TYR A 64 2.59 11.86 -5.95
CA TYR A 64 1.93 12.05 -7.24
C TYR A 64 0.43 12.13 -7.04
N HIS A 65 -0.13 13.26 -7.46
CA HIS A 65 -1.57 13.41 -7.62
C HIS A 65 -1.91 13.10 -9.07
N ALA A 66 -2.64 12.00 -9.31
CA ALA A 66 -3.02 11.58 -10.64
C ALA A 66 -3.95 12.63 -11.28
N GLN A 67 -3.69 12.98 -12.54
CA GLN A 67 -4.65 13.77 -13.29
C GLN A 67 -5.72 12.85 -13.87
N HIS A 68 -6.97 13.30 -13.86
CA HIS A 68 -8.06 12.53 -14.42
C HIS A 68 -7.89 12.29 -15.92
N MET A 69 -7.98 11.03 -16.33
CA MET A 69 -7.90 10.62 -17.73
C MET A 69 -9.29 10.25 -18.25
N LYS A 70 -9.81 11.00 -19.22
CA LYS A 70 -11.16 10.78 -19.73
C LYS A 70 -11.36 9.35 -20.23
N GLY A 71 -12.33 8.64 -19.64
CA GLY A 71 -12.68 7.27 -20.01
C GLY A 71 -11.78 6.20 -19.40
N TYR A 72 -10.94 6.57 -18.43
CA TYR A 72 -10.09 5.68 -17.65
C TYR A 72 -10.30 5.98 -16.16
N TYR A 73 -10.14 4.96 -15.33
CA TYR A 73 -9.92 5.17 -13.90
C TYR A 73 -8.50 5.72 -13.67
N ASP A 74 -8.33 6.61 -12.69
CA ASP A 74 -7.09 7.39 -12.54
C ASP A 74 -5.87 6.54 -12.18
N THR A 75 -6.08 5.33 -11.65
CA THR A 75 -5.04 4.35 -11.34
C THR A 75 -4.27 3.88 -12.59
N TRP A 76 -4.84 4.02 -13.78
CA TRP A 76 -4.16 3.71 -15.06
C TRP A 76 -2.96 4.60 -15.37
N ILE A 77 -2.75 5.69 -14.62
CA ILE A 77 -1.53 6.51 -14.80
C ILE A 77 -0.26 5.74 -14.35
N ARG A 78 -0.41 4.74 -13.47
CA ARG A 78 0.70 4.07 -12.78
C ARG A 78 1.75 3.47 -13.74
N PRO A 79 1.40 2.69 -14.78
CA PRO A 79 2.41 2.09 -15.66
C PRO A 79 3.22 3.16 -16.43
N HIS A 80 2.54 4.22 -16.89
CA HIS A 80 3.17 5.33 -17.59
C HIS A 80 4.10 6.14 -16.67
N LEU A 81 3.65 6.40 -15.44
CA LEU A 81 4.42 7.09 -14.42
C LEU A 81 5.70 6.32 -14.07
N LEU A 82 5.58 5.03 -13.78
CA LEU A 82 6.72 4.15 -13.48
C LEU A 82 7.73 4.13 -14.64
N ALA A 83 7.24 4.02 -15.88
CA ALA A 83 8.11 4.03 -17.06
C ALA A 83 8.85 5.37 -17.23
N SER A 84 8.18 6.51 -16.98
CA SER A 84 8.84 7.83 -17.02
C SER A 84 9.89 7.97 -15.93
N LEU A 85 9.59 7.55 -14.69
CA LEU A 85 10.55 7.61 -13.58
C LEU A 85 11.82 6.78 -13.86
N LEU A 86 11.68 5.57 -14.38
CA LEU A 86 12.83 4.74 -14.72
C LEU A 86 13.67 5.31 -15.88
N ARG A 87 13.02 5.90 -16.90
CA ARG A 87 13.73 6.45 -18.08
C ARG A 87 14.36 7.82 -17.81
N ASP A 88 13.65 8.69 -17.09
CA ASP A 88 13.94 10.12 -17.06
C ASP A 88 14.71 10.53 -15.79
N ASN A 89 14.68 9.72 -14.73
CA ASN A 89 15.26 10.06 -13.44
C ASN A 89 16.41 9.14 -12.97
N ASP A 90 16.88 8.22 -13.81
CA ASP A 90 18.04 7.33 -13.54
C ASP A 90 17.91 6.55 -12.21
N TYR A 91 16.68 6.15 -11.86
CA TYR A 91 16.43 5.30 -10.70
C TYR A 91 16.72 3.84 -11.03
N ASP A 92 17.46 3.14 -10.18
CA ASP A 92 17.65 1.69 -10.27
C ASP A 92 16.36 0.92 -9.92
N PHE A 93 15.65 1.42 -8.91
CA PHE A 93 14.38 0.87 -8.43
C PHE A 93 13.39 1.99 -8.15
N VAL A 94 12.11 1.74 -8.43
CA VAL A 94 11.01 2.61 -8.03
C VAL A 94 9.97 1.77 -7.31
N MET A 95 9.57 2.19 -6.12
CA MET A 95 8.46 1.60 -5.37
C MET A 95 7.30 2.59 -5.30
N THR A 96 6.13 2.18 -5.79
CA THR A 96 4.88 2.93 -5.61
C THR A 96 4.05 2.31 -4.50
N MET A 97 3.39 3.16 -3.73
CA MET A 97 2.48 2.78 -2.66
C MET A 97 1.20 3.61 -2.78
N ASP A 98 0.04 2.96 -2.71
CA ASP A 98 -1.23 3.66 -2.59
C ASP A 98 -1.31 4.40 -1.25
N ALA A 99 -2.16 5.44 -1.18
CA ALA A 99 -2.20 6.36 -0.04
C ALA A 99 -2.69 5.71 1.27
N ASP A 100 -3.36 4.55 1.17
CA ASP A 100 -3.85 3.72 2.25
C ASP A 100 -2.91 2.56 2.61
N VAL A 101 -1.66 2.59 2.12
CA VAL A 101 -0.59 1.68 2.53
C VAL A 101 0.27 2.29 3.64
N THR A 102 0.49 1.55 4.72
CA THR A 102 1.40 1.92 5.82
C THR A 102 2.64 1.05 5.87
N ILE A 103 3.68 1.56 6.52
CA ILE A 103 4.94 0.84 6.77
C ILE A 103 5.04 0.59 8.27
N THR A 104 4.98 -0.68 8.66
CA THR A 104 4.94 -1.12 10.07
C THR A 104 6.32 -1.11 10.72
N HIS A 105 7.37 -1.45 9.96
CA HIS A 105 8.75 -1.56 10.43
C HIS A 105 9.65 -0.55 9.71
N LYS A 106 9.59 0.71 10.14
CA LYS A 106 10.32 1.82 9.50
C LYS A 106 11.84 1.71 9.61
N ASP A 107 12.35 0.89 10.52
CA ASP A 107 13.77 0.62 10.70
C ASP A 107 14.34 -0.40 9.69
N VAL A 108 13.48 -1.13 8.97
CA VAL A 108 13.89 -2.14 7.99
C VAL A 108 14.05 -1.49 6.60
N PRO A 109 15.25 -1.49 5.99
CA PRO A 109 15.47 -0.87 4.68
C PRO A 109 14.91 -1.73 3.53
N LEU A 110 14.70 -1.12 2.35
CA LEU A 110 14.14 -1.78 1.17
C LEU A 110 15.05 -2.89 0.67
N GLU A 111 16.37 -2.72 0.74
CA GLU A 111 17.34 -3.72 0.28
C GLU A 111 17.21 -5.03 1.08
N TRP A 112 16.89 -4.94 2.37
CA TRP A 112 16.62 -6.12 3.19
C TRP A 112 15.31 -6.80 2.76
N LEU A 113 14.27 -6.01 2.48
CA LEU A 113 12.99 -6.51 2.00
C LEU A 113 13.10 -7.16 0.61
N PHE A 114 13.89 -6.58 -0.28
CA PHE A 114 14.15 -7.14 -1.62
C PHE A 114 14.75 -8.54 -1.51
N ASN A 115 15.75 -8.72 -0.62
CA ASN A 115 16.30 -10.04 -0.35
C ASN A 115 15.27 -11.00 0.26
N ARG A 116 14.44 -10.54 1.22
CA ARG A 116 13.37 -11.34 1.82
C ARG A 116 12.35 -11.81 0.78
N TRP A 117 12.00 -10.95 -0.18
CA TRP A 117 11.03 -11.22 -1.23
C TRP A 117 11.62 -11.89 -2.46
N ASN A 118 12.92 -12.21 -2.44
CA ASN A 118 13.63 -12.81 -3.56
C ASN A 118 13.56 -11.96 -4.85
N ILE A 119 13.63 -10.63 -4.69
CA ILE A 119 13.84 -9.68 -5.79
C ILE A 119 15.31 -9.73 -6.14
N THR A 120 15.61 -10.09 -7.39
CA THR A 120 16.97 -10.28 -7.91
C THR A 120 17.26 -9.30 -9.03
N GLU A 121 18.49 -9.28 -9.55
CA GLU A 121 18.86 -8.46 -10.70
C GLU A 121 18.09 -8.77 -11.99
N ARG A 122 17.37 -9.90 -12.05
CA ARG A 122 16.50 -10.28 -13.19
C ARG A 122 15.03 -9.93 -12.96
N THR A 123 14.67 -9.52 -11.75
CA THR A 123 13.29 -9.25 -11.39
C THR A 123 12.87 -7.90 -11.95
N SER A 124 11.95 -7.90 -12.90
CA SER A 124 11.47 -6.67 -13.52
C SER A 124 10.46 -5.96 -12.62
N ILE A 125 9.47 -6.69 -12.10
CA ILE A 125 8.41 -6.15 -11.24
C ILE A 125 8.12 -7.10 -10.08
N ALA A 126 7.86 -6.55 -8.89
CA ALA A 126 7.31 -7.28 -7.76
C ALA A 126 6.03 -6.60 -7.24
N LEU A 127 5.01 -7.41 -6.98
CA LEU A 127 3.71 -6.99 -6.43
C LEU A 127 3.24 -8.03 -5.43
N PRO A 128 2.50 -7.69 -4.38
CA PRO A 128 1.95 -8.68 -3.48
C PRO A 128 0.80 -9.48 -4.09
N TRP A 129 0.65 -10.72 -3.63
CA TRP A 129 -0.61 -11.45 -3.79
C TRP A 129 -1.74 -10.68 -3.12
N ASP A 130 -2.84 -10.46 -3.85
CA ASP A 130 -4.05 -9.88 -3.28
C ASP A 130 -4.73 -10.86 -2.31
N VAL A 131 -5.65 -10.35 -1.51
CA VAL A 131 -6.45 -11.19 -0.61
C VAL A 131 -7.67 -11.75 -1.35
N GLU A 132 -7.95 -13.04 -1.13
CA GLU A 132 -9.20 -13.62 -1.63
C GLU A 132 -10.35 -13.13 -0.75
N THR A 133 -11.43 -12.69 -1.40
CA THR A 133 -12.63 -12.20 -0.71
C THR A 133 -13.84 -12.96 -1.19
N GLN A 134 -14.76 -13.24 -0.28
CA GLN A 134 -16.02 -13.93 -0.58
C GLN A 134 -17.17 -12.97 -0.35
N ILE A 135 -18.14 -12.93 -1.27
CA ILE A 135 -19.40 -12.22 -0.99
C ILE A 135 -20.10 -13.00 0.12
N TRP A 136 -20.47 -12.30 1.21
CA TRP A 136 -21.07 -12.87 2.40
C TRP A 136 -22.25 -13.77 2.05
N GLU A 137 -22.27 -14.97 2.66
CA GLU A 137 -23.30 -16.00 2.45
C GLU A 137 -23.43 -16.53 1.00
N THR A 138 -22.38 -16.39 0.17
CA THR A 138 -22.32 -16.98 -1.19
C THR A 138 -21.03 -17.76 -1.41
N ASP A 139 -21.01 -18.69 -2.37
CA ASP A 139 -19.78 -19.39 -2.79
C ASP A 139 -18.93 -18.59 -3.79
N TYR A 140 -19.26 -17.32 -4.05
CA TYR A 140 -18.57 -16.50 -5.03
C TYR A 140 -17.28 -15.90 -4.45
N ILE A 141 -16.14 -16.38 -4.96
CA ILE A 141 -14.80 -15.90 -4.60
C ILE A 141 -14.31 -14.87 -5.60
N ARG A 142 -13.98 -13.68 -5.10
CA ARG A 142 -13.29 -12.61 -5.81
C ARG A 142 -11.78 -12.73 -5.63
N GLY A 143 -11.03 -12.15 -6.56
CA GLY A 143 -9.56 -12.08 -6.47
C GLY A 143 -8.82 -13.16 -7.25
N LYS A 144 -9.50 -13.96 -8.09
CA LYS A 144 -8.85 -14.88 -9.06
C LYS A 144 -9.03 -14.39 -10.47
N ASP A 145 -7.99 -14.46 -11.29
CA ASP A 145 -8.04 -14.18 -12.72
C ASP A 145 -8.79 -15.27 -13.51
N SER A 146 -8.92 -15.13 -14.83
CA SER A 146 -9.63 -16.13 -15.66
C SER A 146 -8.98 -17.51 -15.68
N ARG A 147 -7.70 -17.62 -15.30
CA ARG A 147 -6.95 -18.88 -15.23
C ARG A 147 -6.98 -19.49 -13.83
N GLY A 148 -7.71 -18.87 -12.89
CA GLY A 148 -7.92 -19.36 -11.53
C GLY A 148 -6.78 -19.05 -10.57
N LEU A 149 -5.81 -18.22 -10.97
CA LEU A 149 -4.72 -17.79 -10.10
C LEU A 149 -5.10 -16.48 -9.41
N THR A 150 -4.75 -16.35 -8.13
CA THR A 150 -4.97 -15.12 -7.36
C THR A 150 -4.35 -13.93 -8.11
N VAL A 151 -5.04 -12.79 -8.09
CA VAL A 151 -4.52 -11.56 -8.71
C VAL A 151 -3.41 -10.98 -7.84
N LEU A 152 -2.50 -10.27 -8.48
CA LEU A 152 -1.52 -9.44 -7.80
C LEU A 152 -2.18 -8.10 -7.48
N ASN A 153 -1.86 -7.52 -6.33
CA ASN A 153 -2.38 -6.24 -5.89
C ASN A 153 -1.44 -5.10 -6.33
N ALA A 154 -1.99 -4.04 -6.91
CA ALA A 154 -1.20 -2.93 -7.47
C ALA A 154 -1.03 -1.75 -6.51
N GLY A 155 -1.51 -1.87 -5.27
CA GLY A 155 -1.29 -0.85 -4.25
C GLY A 155 0.14 -0.80 -3.72
N VAL A 156 0.92 -1.86 -3.92
CA VAL A 156 2.38 -1.83 -3.79
C VAL A 156 2.99 -2.41 -5.05
N VAL A 157 3.80 -1.62 -5.76
CA VAL A 157 4.51 -2.07 -6.96
C VAL A 157 5.97 -1.67 -6.85
N ILE A 158 6.87 -2.62 -7.01
CA ILE A 158 8.31 -2.39 -7.10
C ILE A 158 8.73 -2.71 -8.52
N VAL A 159 9.41 -1.79 -9.18
CA VAL A 159 9.95 -1.97 -10.52
C VAL A 159 11.46 -1.72 -10.51
N GLN A 160 12.20 -2.52 -11.29
CA GLN A 160 13.64 -2.36 -11.50
C GLN A 160 13.92 -1.79 -12.88
N ASN A 161 14.95 -0.97 -13.04
CA ASN A 161 15.35 -0.38 -14.32
C ASN A 161 16.02 -1.39 -15.25
N LEU A 162 15.22 -2.24 -15.87
CA LEU A 162 15.65 -3.20 -16.87
C LEU A 162 14.95 -2.89 -18.21
N PRO A 163 15.58 -3.16 -19.36
CA PRO A 163 14.91 -3.04 -20.66
C PRO A 163 13.60 -3.83 -20.71
N HIS A 164 13.58 -5.02 -20.10
CA HIS A 164 12.38 -5.85 -20.02
C HIS A 164 11.27 -5.23 -19.16
N THR A 165 11.61 -4.55 -18.06
CA THR A 165 10.65 -3.80 -17.25
C THR A 165 9.97 -2.69 -18.04
N LEU A 166 10.73 -1.93 -18.85
CA LEU A 166 10.18 -0.85 -19.66
C LEU A 166 9.20 -1.37 -20.72
N GLU A 167 9.53 -2.50 -21.35
CA GLU A 167 8.61 -3.17 -22.28
C GLU A 167 7.34 -3.65 -21.57
N MET A 168 7.48 -4.24 -20.39
CA MET A 168 6.36 -4.73 -19.58
C MET A 168 5.44 -3.58 -19.13
N LEU A 169 6.00 -2.46 -18.66
CA LEU A 169 5.24 -1.28 -18.25
C LEU A 169 4.52 -0.64 -19.44
N GLN A 170 5.14 -0.63 -20.62
CA GLN A 170 4.48 -0.18 -21.84
C GLN A 170 3.32 -1.10 -22.20
N ALA A 171 3.53 -2.42 -22.24
CA ALA A 171 2.46 -3.37 -22.54
C ALA A 171 1.32 -3.30 -21.52
N TRP A 172 1.63 -3.05 -20.24
CA TRP A 172 0.65 -2.84 -19.21
C TRP A 172 -0.17 -1.56 -19.44
N GLY A 173 0.49 -0.41 -19.65
CA GLY A 173 -0.20 0.86 -19.93
C GLY A 173 -1.00 0.85 -21.23
N ASP A 174 -0.49 0.17 -22.26
CA ASP A 174 -1.14 0.05 -23.57
C ASP A 174 -2.24 -1.02 -23.60
N CYS A 175 -2.39 -1.84 -22.54
CA CYS A 175 -3.36 -2.94 -22.50
C CYS A 175 -4.78 -2.49 -22.91
N PRO A 176 -5.31 -1.36 -22.42
CA PRO A 176 -6.66 -0.91 -22.79
C PRO A 176 -6.81 -0.42 -24.24
N THR A 177 -5.72 -0.29 -25.00
CA THR A 177 -5.76 0.02 -26.44
C THR A 177 -6.10 -1.21 -27.28
N GLU A 178 -6.02 -2.41 -26.69
CA GLU A 178 -6.26 -3.71 -27.34
C GLU A 178 -5.38 -3.97 -28.56
N THR A 179 -4.27 -3.25 -28.68
CA THR A 179 -3.28 -3.48 -29.74
C THR A 179 -2.56 -4.81 -29.57
N ARG A 180 -2.30 -5.23 -28.32
CA ARG A 180 -1.67 -6.50 -27.95
C ARG A 180 -2.62 -7.51 -27.32
N TYR A 181 -3.59 -7.03 -26.54
CA TYR A 181 -4.47 -7.88 -25.73
C TYR A 181 -5.94 -7.61 -26.03
N GLU A 182 -6.53 -8.45 -26.88
CA GLU A 182 -7.95 -8.39 -27.17
C GLU A 182 -8.78 -8.55 -25.89
N GLY A 183 -9.77 -7.69 -25.73
CA GLY A 183 -10.65 -7.66 -24.58
C GLY A 183 -10.13 -6.86 -23.40
N CYS A 184 -8.89 -6.37 -23.36
CA CYS A 184 -8.39 -5.66 -22.17
C CYS A 184 -9.07 -4.28 -21.92
N ALA A 185 -9.79 -3.71 -22.91
CA ALA A 185 -10.36 -2.37 -22.76
C ALA A 185 -11.45 -2.24 -21.69
N HIS A 186 -12.13 -3.31 -21.27
CA HIS A 186 -13.15 -3.20 -20.21
C HIS A 186 -12.54 -2.82 -18.85
N TRP A 187 -11.29 -3.21 -18.60
CA TRP A 187 -10.55 -2.80 -17.39
C TRP A 187 -10.24 -1.30 -17.34
N LYS A 188 -10.56 -0.49 -18.36
CA LYS A 188 -10.50 0.98 -18.24
C LYS A 188 -11.33 1.48 -17.07
N THR A 189 -12.49 0.88 -16.86
CA THR A 189 -13.52 1.35 -15.93
C THR A 189 -14.08 0.25 -15.04
N GLU A 190 -13.87 -1.02 -15.39
CA GLU A 190 -14.31 -2.13 -14.55
C GLU A 190 -13.31 -2.38 -13.42
N TRP A 191 -13.81 -2.53 -12.20
CA TRP A 191 -12.97 -2.87 -11.06
C TRP A 191 -12.38 -4.28 -11.21
N SER A 192 -11.08 -4.52 -11.00
CA SER A 192 -10.07 -3.67 -10.37
C SER A 192 -9.03 -3.07 -11.33
N HIS A 193 -9.47 -2.67 -12.53
CA HIS A 193 -8.69 -1.84 -13.45
C HIS A 193 -7.33 -2.41 -13.89
N GLU A 194 -6.26 -1.60 -13.84
CA GLU A 194 -4.90 -1.95 -14.23
C GLU A 194 -4.34 -3.11 -13.41
N GLN A 195 -4.72 -3.22 -12.12
CA GLN A 195 -4.34 -4.36 -11.27
C GLN A 195 -4.82 -5.67 -11.88
N ARG A 196 -6.09 -5.67 -12.32
CA ARG A 196 -6.72 -6.84 -12.91
C ARG A 196 -6.10 -7.15 -14.27
N ALA A 197 -5.92 -6.14 -15.11
CA ALA A 197 -5.28 -6.28 -16.41
C ALA A 197 -3.85 -6.85 -16.30
N PHE A 198 -3.08 -6.45 -15.28
CA PHE A 198 -1.74 -7.00 -15.03
C PHE A 198 -1.77 -8.50 -14.82
N SER A 199 -2.66 -8.98 -13.96
CA SER A 199 -2.76 -10.40 -13.60
C SER A 199 -3.36 -11.24 -14.73
N GLU A 200 -4.31 -10.68 -15.48
CA GLU A 200 -5.06 -11.34 -16.54
C GLU A 200 -4.23 -11.53 -17.82
N TYR A 201 -3.43 -10.51 -18.19
CA TYR A 201 -2.69 -10.48 -19.45
C TYR A 201 -1.18 -10.45 -19.23
N ILE A 202 -0.69 -9.40 -18.57
CA ILE A 202 0.74 -9.04 -18.56
C ILE A 202 1.59 -10.12 -17.90
N ARG A 203 1.12 -10.64 -16.77
CA ARG A 203 1.81 -11.67 -16.00
C ARG A 203 2.19 -12.89 -16.84
N TYR A 204 1.29 -13.32 -17.72
CA TYR A 204 1.49 -14.54 -18.50
C TYR A 204 2.39 -14.34 -19.71
N ASP A 205 2.45 -13.12 -20.24
CA ASP A 205 3.25 -12.79 -21.41
C ASP A 205 4.70 -12.47 -21.02
N PHE A 206 4.90 -11.87 -19.83
CA PHE A 206 6.21 -11.39 -19.38
C PHE A 206 6.86 -12.21 -18.25
N ASN A 207 6.25 -13.31 -17.80
CA ASN A 207 6.85 -14.16 -16.76
C ASN A 207 6.86 -15.66 -17.11
N PRO A 208 7.34 -16.07 -18.29
CA PRO A 208 7.33 -17.48 -18.70
C PRO A 208 8.21 -18.36 -17.80
N ASP A 209 9.33 -17.82 -17.32
CA ASP A 209 10.30 -18.53 -16.48
C ASP A 209 10.06 -18.34 -14.97
N GLY A 210 9.11 -17.48 -14.59
CA GLY A 210 8.69 -17.28 -13.21
C GLY A 210 9.59 -16.38 -12.36
N ASP A 211 10.61 -15.72 -12.93
CA ASP A 211 11.57 -14.89 -12.19
C ASP A 211 11.56 -13.38 -12.55
N ASN A 212 10.81 -12.98 -13.58
CA ASN A 212 10.68 -11.58 -14.01
C ASN A 212 9.57 -10.84 -13.23
N ILE A 213 8.51 -11.55 -12.84
CA ILE A 213 7.46 -11.04 -11.97
C ILE A 213 7.46 -11.86 -10.69
N VAL A 214 7.85 -11.22 -9.59
CA VAL A 214 7.97 -11.87 -8.29
C VAL A 214 6.79 -11.48 -7.41
N PRO A 215 5.94 -12.44 -7.01
CA PRO A 215 4.86 -12.16 -6.10
C PRO A 215 5.38 -12.04 -4.66
N ILE A 216 5.02 -10.95 -3.98
CA ILE A 216 5.29 -10.76 -2.55
C ILE A 216 4.20 -11.51 -1.76
N ALA A 217 4.58 -12.18 -0.69
CA ALA A 217 3.60 -12.84 0.18
C ALA A 217 2.58 -11.83 0.71
N CYS A 218 1.28 -12.14 0.64
CA CYS A 218 0.25 -11.23 1.12
C CYS A 218 0.47 -10.84 2.60
N ASP A 219 0.94 -11.80 3.42
CA ASP A 219 1.19 -11.57 4.85
C ASP A 219 2.31 -10.55 5.11
N ASP A 220 3.17 -10.28 4.12
CA ASP A 220 4.19 -9.23 4.23
C ASP A 220 3.67 -7.85 3.81
N ALA A 221 2.72 -7.78 2.88
CA ALA A 221 2.45 -6.56 2.13
C ALA A 221 0.97 -6.25 1.81
N MET A 222 0.01 -7.01 2.37
CA MET A 222 -1.43 -6.83 2.16
C MET A 222 -2.22 -7.03 3.45
N SER A 223 -3.40 -6.40 3.51
CA SER A 223 -4.37 -6.53 4.60
C SER A 223 -3.83 -6.05 5.96
N TRP A 224 -4.57 -6.32 7.03
CA TRP A 224 -4.28 -5.92 8.41
C TRP A 224 -4.66 -7.04 9.40
N PRO A 225 -4.08 -7.03 10.61
CA PRO A 225 -4.44 -8.00 11.65
C PRO A 225 -5.93 -7.91 12.02
N GLY A 226 -6.62 -9.06 11.99
CA GLY A 226 -8.05 -9.17 12.30
C GLY A 226 -8.99 -9.02 11.09
N ALA A 227 -8.47 -8.83 9.87
CA ALA A 227 -9.31 -8.68 8.67
C ALA A 227 -10.26 -9.87 8.41
N THR A 228 -9.86 -11.09 8.77
CA THR A 228 -10.66 -12.32 8.59
C THR A 228 -11.80 -12.45 9.62
N GLU A 229 -11.76 -11.66 10.69
CA GLU A 229 -12.77 -11.63 11.76
C GLU A 229 -13.93 -10.67 11.43
N GLU A 230 -13.74 -9.75 10.49
CA GLU A 230 -14.74 -8.76 10.08
C GLU A 230 -15.84 -9.39 9.21
N ARG A 231 -17.09 -9.44 9.71
CA ARG A 231 -18.21 -10.15 9.06
C ARG A 231 -19.58 -9.47 9.23
N PRO A 232 -20.28 -9.16 8.11
CA PRO A 232 -19.67 -8.91 6.81
C PRO A 232 -18.73 -7.69 6.94
N GLY A 233 -17.59 -7.74 6.27
CA GLY A 233 -16.80 -6.54 6.03
C GLY A 233 -17.48 -5.64 4.99
N PRO A 234 -16.82 -4.52 4.60
CA PRO A 234 -17.30 -3.62 3.57
C PRO A 234 -17.67 -4.33 2.26
N PHE A 235 -18.64 -3.76 1.53
CA PHE A 235 -19.20 -4.32 0.30
C PHE A 235 -19.80 -5.74 0.44
N ASN A 236 -20.34 -6.05 1.62
CA ASN A 236 -20.92 -7.37 1.91
C ASN A 236 -19.93 -8.51 1.62
N SER A 237 -18.66 -8.32 1.98
CA SER A 237 -17.57 -9.25 1.65
C SER A 237 -16.82 -9.69 2.90
N VAL A 238 -16.18 -10.86 2.85
CA VAL A 238 -15.32 -11.39 3.92
C VAL A 238 -13.96 -11.72 3.35
N VAL A 239 -12.89 -11.31 4.07
CA VAL A 239 -11.53 -11.70 3.73
C VAL A 239 -11.31 -13.14 4.13
N LEU A 240 -10.84 -13.96 3.18
CA LEU A 240 -10.55 -15.37 3.42
C LEU A 240 -9.08 -15.62 3.78
N SER A 241 -8.19 -14.74 3.33
CA SER A 241 -6.75 -14.86 3.52
C SER A 241 -6.30 -14.19 4.82
N ASP A 242 -5.66 -14.94 5.71
CA ASP A 242 -5.10 -14.41 6.97
C ASP A 242 -3.75 -13.71 6.72
N CYS A 243 -3.81 -12.53 6.08
CA CYS A 243 -2.66 -11.70 5.76
C CYS A 243 -2.64 -10.48 6.69
N ASN A 244 -1.51 -10.24 7.36
CA ASN A 244 -1.39 -9.24 8.43
C ASN A 244 -0.62 -7.97 8.03
N GLY A 245 -0.07 -7.92 6.82
CA GLY A 245 0.79 -6.84 6.34
C GLY A 245 1.96 -6.56 7.29
N ASN A 246 2.81 -7.57 7.53
CA ASN A 246 3.87 -7.50 8.53
C ASN A 246 4.91 -6.41 8.25
N PHE A 247 5.13 -6.00 6.99
CA PHE A 247 6.02 -4.90 6.62
C PHE A 247 5.27 -3.73 5.99
N LEU A 248 4.34 -4.04 5.10
CA LEU A 248 3.44 -3.07 4.47
C LEU A 248 2.00 -3.52 4.74
N ARG A 249 1.17 -2.64 5.30
CA ARG A 249 -0.27 -2.92 5.46
C ARG A 249 -1.04 -2.13 4.46
N HIS A 250 -1.97 -2.79 3.78
CA HIS A 250 -2.82 -2.16 2.79
C HIS A 250 -4.26 -2.20 3.29
N HIS A 251 -4.80 -1.04 3.69
CA HIS A 251 -6.15 -0.90 4.24
C HIS A 251 -7.17 -0.65 3.14
N THR A 252 -7.28 -1.58 2.20
CA THR A 252 -8.16 -1.49 1.02
C THR A 252 -9.62 -1.14 1.34
N TRP A 253 -10.08 -1.46 2.55
CA TRP A 253 -11.46 -1.21 3.02
C TRP A 253 -11.57 -0.11 4.08
N HIS A 254 -10.47 0.32 4.69
CA HIS A 254 -10.44 1.20 5.87
C HIS A 254 -9.45 2.35 5.69
N LYS A 255 -9.84 3.34 4.90
CA LYS A 255 -8.99 4.46 4.50
C LYS A 255 -8.56 5.36 5.68
N GLU A 256 -9.20 5.23 6.84
CA GLU A 256 -8.94 5.97 8.07
C GLU A 256 -7.84 5.36 8.95
N ARG A 257 -7.61 4.03 8.87
CA ARG A 257 -6.64 3.30 9.72
C ARG A 257 -5.18 3.70 9.52
N PRO A 258 -4.71 4.08 8.31
CA PRO A 258 -3.33 4.44 8.09
C PRO A 258 -2.75 5.49 9.05
N ARG A 259 -3.60 6.42 9.52
CA ARG A 259 -3.21 7.47 10.46
C ARG A 259 -2.75 6.92 11.81
N GLY A 260 -3.54 6.04 12.41
CA GLY A 260 -3.23 5.47 13.73
C GLY A 260 -1.98 4.62 13.69
N GLU A 261 -1.87 3.76 12.67
CA GLU A 261 -0.71 2.88 12.52
C GLU A 261 0.58 3.64 12.25
N PHE A 262 0.51 4.76 11.53
CA PHE A 262 1.68 5.62 11.35
C PHE A 262 2.20 6.16 12.69
N GLN A 263 1.29 6.62 13.56
CA GLN A 263 1.65 7.11 14.89
C GLN A 263 2.30 6.00 15.72
N ASP A 264 1.73 4.79 15.69
CA ASP A 264 2.28 3.63 16.39
C ASP A 264 3.68 3.26 15.87
N ALA A 265 3.89 3.22 14.55
CA ALA A 265 5.18 2.89 13.95
C ALA A 265 6.28 3.91 14.34
N VAL A 266 5.95 5.21 14.36
CA VAL A 266 6.89 6.25 14.81
C VAL A 266 7.19 6.11 16.30
N MET A 267 6.17 5.86 17.13
CA MET A 267 6.35 5.66 18.57
C MET A 267 7.22 4.44 18.87
N GLN A 268 7.04 3.33 18.14
CA GLN A 268 7.89 2.15 18.27
C GLN A 268 9.36 2.46 17.98
N LEU A 269 9.65 3.23 16.92
CA LEU A 269 11.01 3.66 16.59
C LEU A 269 11.61 4.53 17.71
N MET A 270 10.86 5.53 18.21
CA MET A 270 11.33 6.39 19.29
C MET A 270 11.61 5.61 20.58
N ILE A 271 10.73 4.69 20.95
CA ILE A 271 10.90 3.85 22.15
C ILE A 271 12.15 2.98 22.01
N ARG A 272 12.42 2.39 20.84
CA ARG A 272 13.64 1.60 20.61
C ARG A 272 14.89 2.45 20.78
N LEU A 273 14.94 3.64 20.17
CA LEU A 273 16.06 4.57 20.34
C LEU A 273 16.27 4.98 21.80
N LEU A 274 15.19 5.24 22.55
CA LEU A 274 15.26 5.54 23.97
C LEU A 274 15.76 4.35 24.78
N GLN A 275 15.27 3.14 24.51
CA GLN A 275 15.72 1.91 25.17
C GLN A 275 17.20 1.65 24.91
N ASP A 276 17.68 1.86 23.69
CA ASP A 276 19.09 1.69 23.35
C ASP A 276 19.94 2.74 24.03
N LYS A 277 19.49 4.00 24.10
CA LYS A 277 20.16 5.03 24.90
C LYS A 277 20.17 4.73 26.40
N VAL A 278 19.11 4.14 26.95
CA VAL A 278 19.11 3.68 28.35
C VAL A 278 20.12 2.56 28.53
N LYS A 279 20.15 1.55 27.64
CA LYS A 279 21.11 0.44 27.68
C LYS A 279 22.56 0.94 27.62
N GLU A 280 22.87 1.85 26.71
CA GLU A 280 24.20 2.45 26.56
C GLU A 280 24.66 3.20 27.82
N ASN A 281 23.71 3.79 28.55
CA ASN A 281 24.00 4.62 29.74
C ASN A 281 23.68 3.92 31.06
N MET A 282 23.47 2.59 31.05
CA MET A 282 23.06 1.82 32.23
C MET A 282 23.95 2.07 33.44
N ASP A 283 25.27 2.16 33.26
CA ASP A 283 26.24 2.37 34.34
C ASP A 283 26.07 3.73 35.05
N THR A 284 25.46 4.71 34.38
CA THR A 284 25.18 6.04 34.93
C THR A 284 23.78 6.15 35.53
N ILE A 285 22.86 5.29 35.10
CA ILE A 285 21.44 5.35 35.46
C ILE A 285 21.13 4.35 36.60
N LEU A 286 21.79 3.20 36.61
CA LEU A 286 21.55 2.13 37.58
C LEU A 286 22.32 2.41 38.87
N THR A 287 21.58 2.61 39.96
CA THR A 287 22.15 2.62 41.33
C THR A 287 21.70 1.34 42.03
N GLU A 288 22.64 0.44 42.31
CA GLU A 288 22.36 -0.79 43.06
C GLU A 288 22.39 -0.53 44.58
N GLU A 289 21.36 -1.01 45.27
CA GLU A 289 21.32 -0.95 46.73
C GLU A 289 22.29 -1.98 47.32
N ARG A 290 23.14 -1.54 48.26
CA ARG A 290 24.12 -2.42 48.90
C ARG A 290 23.39 -3.46 49.76
N LYS A 291 23.48 -4.74 49.40
CA LYS A 291 23.01 -5.83 50.29
C LYS A 291 23.69 -5.70 51.65
N GLU A 292 22.92 -5.44 52.71
CA GLU A 292 23.41 -5.49 54.07
C GLU A 292 24.04 -6.87 54.32
N ARG A 293 25.34 -6.87 54.64
CA ARG A 293 25.95 -8.03 55.31
C ARG A 293 25.19 -8.18 56.62
N LYS A 294 24.41 -9.26 56.77
CA LYS A 294 23.96 -9.73 58.08
C LYS A 294 25.21 -9.91 58.95
N GLY A 295 25.50 -8.88 59.74
CA GLY A 295 26.56 -8.89 60.73
C GLY A 295 26.24 -9.99 61.72
N GLY A 296 27.12 -10.99 61.79
CA GLY A 296 27.10 -11.97 62.85
C GLY A 296 27.26 -11.25 64.18
N GLY A 297 26.15 -11.03 64.87
CA GLY A 297 26.11 -10.74 66.30
C GLY A 297 26.26 -12.04 67.07
N GLY A 298 27.46 -12.61 67.06
CA GLY A 298 27.93 -13.50 68.12
C GLY A 298 28.94 -12.71 68.96
N ILE A 299 28.71 -12.65 70.27
CA ILE A 299 29.57 -12.28 71.43
C ILE A 299 28.57 -11.87 72.53
N ALA A 300 28.62 -12.29 73.78
CA ALA A 300 29.29 -13.35 74.53
C ALA A 300 28.40 -13.63 75.77
#